data_AF-A0A7H1PWC2-F1
#
_entry.id   AF-A0A7H1PWC2-F1
#
_cell.length_a   1.000
_cell.length_b   1.000
_cell.length_c   1.000
_cell.angle_alpha   90.00
_cell.angle_beta   90.00
_cell.angle_gamma   90.00
#
_symmetry.space_group_name_H-M   'P 1'
#
loop_
_entity.id
_entity.type
_entity.pdbx_description
1 polymer ?
#
loop_
_entity_poly.entity_id
_entity_poly.type
_entity_poly.pdbx_seq_one_letter_code
_entity_poly.pdbx_strand_id
1 'polypeptide(L)'
;MSNQRFGLHRYARTTDHRAVVAVSFTRSATEEIRSRVSRKWGPSALAWPHRIVTLDTILNDLLAHLLRFGILQWPGGHQELEVLDTWRSHLPTTYTLDKPVLTLNGTRIVTDSVRQARRESFVKPDCFASAVGAGRCTHDNVREVLQVALRIEGVRACVMAYFATTIRSLLVDEVYDANDLDLGVIHLAADAGLVITLVGDPWQALYGFRGARPENVPRLLNRLGFQRSELQTSFRWRGSAAQTLLARQLRGKERVVLPEGEARDVDVVLARQWRLLWDADPHILPLAVRTKTGQFQEAVCTLLLNELAQSTFGRPGIDLVDARTSLGIMESDTLAQLRPHLRNALERLAGQGNLSGIWTDLASTMVAMTPVVPSEGQKRTPRAALAKLRARLEVAREGLVPGMTCHQAKGREWNRVGVRLEEIDEAALLRGLNPTNEAHRALYVALTRARHLSLAV
;
A
#
# COMPACT_ATOMS: atom_id res chain seq x y z
N MET A 1 -2.13 7.55 -19.19
CA MET A 1 -2.81 8.85 -19.39
C MET A 1 -2.10 9.96 -18.65
N SER A 2 -1.90 9.81 -17.33
CA SER A 2 -1.23 10.76 -16.45
C SER A 2 0.16 11.18 -16.97
N ASN A 3 0.94 10.23 -17.51
CA ASN A 3 2.23 10.50 -18.15
C ASN A 3 2.15 11.33 -19.46
N GLN A 4 1.09 11.18 -20.26
CA GLN A 4 0.91 11.99 -21.48
C GLN A 4 0.49 13.41 -21.14
N ARG A 5 -0.51 13.54 -20.25
CA ARG A 5 -0.97 14.84 -19.75
C ARG A 5 0.17 15.61 -19.08
N PHE A 6 1.01 14.95 -18.30
CA PHE A 6 2.19 15.59 -17.69
C PHE A 6 3.09 16.25 -18.73
N GLY A 7 3.46 15.51 -19.78
CA GLY A 7 4.29 16.04 -20.87
C GLY A 7 3.63 17.21 -21.61
N LEU A 8 2.33 17.11 -21.91
CA LEU A 8 1.57 18.19 -22.53
C LEU A 8 1.58 19.47 -21.68
N HIS A 9 1.34 19.36 -20.37
CA HIS A 9 1.42 20.51 -19.47
C HIS A 9 2.86 21.02 -19.34
N ARG A 10 3.86 20.14 -19.29
CA ARG A 10 5.29 20.50 -19.15
C ARG A 10 5.82 21.29 -20.33
N TYR A 11 5.48 20.88 -21.55
CA TYR A 11 5.97 21.46 -22.80
C TYR A 11 4.94 22.36 -23.49
N ALA A 12 3.85 22.71 -22.81
CA ALA A 12 2.92 23.73 -23.26
C ALA A 12 3.67 25.05 -23.50
N ARG A 13 3.34 25.76 -24.59
CA ARG A 13 3.86 27.10 -24.86
C ARG A 13 3.19 28.08 -23.88
N THR A 14 3.89 28.41 -22.80
CA THR A 14 3.42 29.32 -21.74
C THR A 14 4.60 30.07 -21.13
N THR A 15 4.34 31.28 -20.64
CA THR A 15 5.28 32.13 -19.89
C THR A 15 5.26 31.84 -18.39
N ASP A 16 4.32 31.03 -17.91
CA ASP A 16 4.21 30.66 -16.50
C ASP A 16 5.27 29.60 -16.15
N HIS A 17 6.31 29.93 -15.39
CA HIS A 17 7.39 28.99 -15.07
C HIS A 17 7.14 28.10 -13.84
N ARG A 18 5.95 28.19 -13.22
CA ARG A 18 5.61 27.38 -12.03
C ARG A 18 5.58 25.88 -12.36
N ALA A 19 5.67 25.06 -11.32
CA ALA A 19 5.80 23.62 -11.44
C ALA A 19 4.58 22.95 -12.09
N VAL A 20 4.88 21.87 -12.82
CA VAL A 20 3.89 20.85 -13.21
C VAL A 20 4.16 19.66 -12.31
N VAL A 21 3.16 19.28 -11.54
CA VAL A 21 3.28 18.24 -10.52
C VAL A 21 2.32 17.12 -10.85
N ALA A 22 2.81 15.89 -10.89
CA ALA A 22 1.94 14.71 -10.85
C ALA A 22 2.08 14.00 -9.51
N VAL A 23 0.95 13.58 -8.95
CA VAL A 23 0.88 12.85 -7.69
C VAL A 23 0.17 11.52 -7.85
N SER A 24 0.59 10.56 -7.04
CA SER A 24 -0.11 9.30 -6.81
C SER A 24 -0.01 8.91 -5.33
N PHE A 25 -0.72 7.88 -4.90
CA PHE A 25 -0.81 7.47 -3.49
C PHE A 25 0.28 6.49 -3.06
N THR A 26 1.06 5.95 -3.99
CA THR A 26 2.11 4.96 -3.68
C THR A 26 3.42 5.29 -4.38
N ARG A 27 4.56 5.00 -3.72
CA ARG A 27 5.91 5.17 -4.28
C ARG A 27 6.09 4.39 -5.59
N SER A 28 5.51 3.19 -5.68
CA SER A 28 5.58 2.37 -6.90
C SER A 28 4.84 2.99 -8.07
N ALA A 29 3.65 3.56 -7.83
CA ALA A 29 2.89 4.23 -8.88
C ALA A 29 3.58 5.51 -9.35
N THR A 30 4.16 6.28 -8.42
CA THR A 30 4.92 7.49 -8.80
C THR A 30 6.16 7.15 -9.61
N GLU A 31 6.89 6.08 -9.28
CA GLU A 31 8.05 5.63 -10.06
C GLU A 31 7.65 5.07 -11.43
N GLU A 32 6.50 4.42 -11.54
CA GLU A 32 5.98 4.00 -12.83
C GLU A 32 5.65 5.21 -13.73
N ILE A 33 4.96 6.23 -13.20
CA ILE A 33 4.67 7.46 -13.94
C ILE A 33 5.99 8.14 -14.33
N ARG A 34 6.96 8.24 -13.41
CA ARG A 34 8.29 8.80 -13.66
C ARG A 34 9.00 8.09 -14.81
N SER A 35 9.12 6.77 -14.73
CA SER A 35 9.73 5.94 -15.77
C SER A 35 9.05 6.13 -17.14
N ARG A 36 7.72 6.20 -17.17
CA ARG A 36 6.95 6.41 -18.41
C ARG A 36 7.12 7.82 -18.97
N VAL A 37 7.23 8.84 -18.12
CA VAL A 37 7.49 10.22 -18.53
C VAL A 37 8.89 10.34 -19.08
N SER A 38 9.92 9.88 -18.36
CA SER A 38 11.31 9.95 -18.82
C SER A 38 11.53 9.20 -20.14
N ARG A 39 10.94 8.02 -20.32
CA ARG A 39 11.05 7.26 -21.56
C ARG A 39 10.37 7.95 -22.75
N LYS A 40 9.23 8.61 -22.54
CA LYS A 40 8.44 9.19 -23.62
C LYS A 40 8.84 10.63 -23.97
N TRP A 41 9.16 11.42 -22.96
CA TRP A 41 9.38 12.87 -23.08
C TRP A 41 10.82 13.29 -22.77
N GLY A 42 11.68 12.35 -22.40
CA GLY A 42 13.05 12.60 -21.99
C GLY A 42 13.17 12.96 -20.50
N PRO A 43 14.39 12.81 -19.91
CA PRO A 43 14.63 13.10 -18.50
C PRO A 43 14.46 14.59 -18.15
N SER A 44 14.65 15.50 -19.12
CA SER A 44 14.46 16.95 -18.93
C SER A 44 13.01 17.36 -18.63
N ALA A 45 12.04 16.46 -18.89
CA ALA A 45 10.65 16.66 -18.49
C ALA A 45 10.50 16.79 -16.96
N LEU A 46 11.44 16.20 -16.21
CA LEU A 46 11.49 16.20 -14.74
C LEU A 46 12.55 17.15 -14.18
N ALA A 47 13.12 18.03 -15.02
CA ALA A 47 13.97 19.09 -14.53
C ALA A 47 13.17 19.98 -13.58
N TRP A 48 13.86 20.51 -12.56
CA TRP A 48 13.26 21.45 -11.61
C TRP A 48 12.59 22.61 -12.37
N PRO A 49 11.41 23.09 -11.95
CA PRO A 49 10.67 22.76 -10.73
C PRO A 49 9.67 21.61 -10.86
N HIS A 50 9.65 20.90 -12.00
CA HIS A 50 8.66 19.86 -12.28
C HIS A 50 8.97 18.57 -11.52
N ARG A 51 7.93 17.91 -11.02
CA ARG A 51 8.12 16.73 -10.18
C ARG A 51 6.96 15.74 -10.25
N ILE A 52 7.30 14.48 -10.01
CA ILE A 52 6.36 13.38 -9.83
C ILE A 52 6.65 12.83 -8.45
N VAL A 53 5.69 12.93 -7.53
CA VAL A 53 5.88 12.64 -6.10
C VAL A 53 4.63 11.99 -5.52
N THR A 54 4.69 11.46 -4.29
CA THR A 54 3.46 11.00 -3.64
C THR A 54 2.65 12.18 -3.14
N LEU A 55 1.36 11.99 -2.91
CA LEU A 55 0.56 13.02 -2.28
C LEU A 55 1.08 13.37 -0.87
N ASP A 56 1.59 12.38 -0.13
CA ASP A 56 2.25 12.61 1.17
C ASP A 56 3.46 13.55 1.07
N THR A 57 4.21 13.53 -0.04
CA THR A 57 5.29 14.50 -0.26
C THR A 57 4.75 15.92 -0.34
N ILE A 58 3.62 16.14 -1.01
CA ILE A 58 2.98 17.47 -1.06
C ILE A 58 2.48 17.86 0.33
N LEU A 59 1.87 16.94 1.08
CA LEU A 59 1.44 17.21 2.46
C LEU A 59 2.63 17.61 3.36
N ASN A 60 3.76 16.93 3.23
CA ASN A 60 4.99 17.27 3.94
C ASN A 60 5.49 18.68 3.56
N ASP A 61 5.49 19.02 2.27
CA ASP A 61 5.89 20.36 1.80
C ASP A 61 4.98 21.46 2.35
N LEU A 62 3.66 21.20 2.38
CA LEU A 62 2.68 22.13 2.95
C LEU A 62 2.93 22.35 4.45
N LEU A 63 3.14 21.28 5.21
CA LEU A 63 3.45 21.40 6.64
C LEU A 63 4.76 22.16 6.85
N ALA A 64 5.82 21.82 6.12
CA ALA A 64 7.10 22.51 6.21
C ALA A 64 6.96 24.01 5.87
N HIS A 65 6.17 24.36 4.85
CA HIS A 65 5.86 25.75 4.53
C HIS A 65 5.14 26.46 5.68
N LEU A 66 4.08 25.84 6.24
CA LEU A 66 3.33 26.41 7.36
C LEU A 66 4.19 26.63 8.62
N LEU A 67 5.15 25.73 8.87
CA LEU A 67 6.11 25.87 9.97
C LEU A 67 7.13 26.99 9.72
N ARG A 68 7.73 27.04 8.52
CA ARG A 68 8.73 28.05 8.15
C ARG A 68 8.17 29.47 8.19
N PHE A 69 6.90 29.65 7.80
CA PHE A 69 6.21 30.95 7.86
C PHE A 69 5.57 31.24 9.23
N GLY A 70 5.76 30.38 10.22
CA GLY A 70 5.26 30.57 11.58
C GLY A 70 3.74 30.50 11.74
N ILE A 71 3.03 30.01 10.70
CA ILE A 71 1.57 29.81 10.74
C ILE A 71 1.22 28.67 11.70
N LEU A 72 2.04 27.62 11.70
CA LEU A 72 2.00 26.53 12.68
C LEU A 72 3.29 26.51 13.49
N GLN A 73 3.21 26.00 14.72
CA GLN A 73 4.34 25.92 15.64
C GLN A 73 4.52 24.47 16.08
N TRP A 74 5.64 23.86 15.70
CA TRP A 74 6.01 22.52 16.14
C TRP A 74 6.57 22.55 17.57
N PRO A 75 6.32 21.52 18.42
CA PRO A 75 6.97 21.38 19.72
C PRO A 75 8.49 21.51 19.60
N GLY A 76 9.14 22.32 20.45
CA GLY A 76 10.59 22.55 20.34
C GLY A 76 11.01 23.53 19.25
N GLY A 77 10.07 24.15 18.51
CA GLY A 77 10.37 25.21 17.53
C GLY A 77 10.94 24.72 16.19
N HIS A 78 10.85 23.43 15.91
CA HIS A 78 11.36 22.85 14.67
C HIS A 78 10.60 23.37 13.43
N GLN A 79 11.36 23.73 12.39
CA GLN A 79 10.83 24.15 11.08
C GLN A 79 11.05 23.10 9.99
N GLU A 80 11.96 22.16 10.25
CA GLU A 80 12.25 21.01 9.40
C GLU A 80 12.10 19.75 10.25
N LEU A 81 11.48 18.73 9.69
CA LEU A 81 11.10 17.51 10.40
C LEU A 81 11.73 16.29 9.73
N GLU A 82 12.15 15.34 10.55
CA GLU A 82 12.48 13.98 10.10
C GLU A 82 11.20 13.16 10.00
N VAL A 83 10.72 12.95 8.76
CA VAL A 83 9.50 12.18 8.49
C VAL A 83 9.81 10.70 8.28
N LEU A 84 9.31 9.87 9.17
CA LEU A 84 9.49 8.42 9.22
C LEU A 84 8.32 7.68 8.54
N ASP A 85 8.60 6.48 8.02
CA ASP A 85 7.55 5.61 7.44
C ASP A 85 6.63 5.03 8.53
N THR A 86 7.19 4.67 9.69
CA THR A 86 6.43 4.14 10.83
C THR A 86 7.19 4.36 12.13
N TRP A 87 6.48 4.55 13.24
CA TRP A 87 7.14 4.62 14.54
C TRP A 87 7.61 3.27 15.06
N ARG A 88 6.98 2.16 14.62
CA ARG A 88 7.24 0.82 15.17
C ARG A 88 8.69 0.37 14.97
N SER A 89 9.38 0.94 13.98
CA SER A 89 10.78 0.66 13.71
C SER A 89 11.77 1.48 14.52
N HIS A 90 11.29 2.53 15.20
CA HIS A 90 12.16 3.52 15.85
C HIS A 90 11.91 3.64 17.35
N LEU A 91 10.72 3.29 17.83
CA LEU A 91 10.31 3.51 19.21
C LEU A 91 9.67 2.26 19.83
N PRO A 92 9.83 2.05 21.15
CA PRO A 92 9.21 0.93 21.84
C PRO A 92 7.69 1.05 21.84
N THR A 93 7.01 -0.09 21.69
CA THR A 93 5.55 -0.17 21.66
C THR A 93 4.97 -0.86 22.89
N THR A 94 3.74 -0.50 23.23
CA THR A 94 2.90 -1.12 24.27
C THR A 94 1.55 -1.50 23.68
N TYR A 95 1.01 -2.64 24.12
CA TYR A 95 -0.31 -3.09 23.70
C TYR A 95 -1.42 -2.35 24.47
N THR A 96 -2.05 -1.36 23.86
CA THR A 96 -3.01 -0.46 24.50
C THR A 96 -4.19 -0.11 23.57
N LEU A 97 -5.24 0.48 24.14
CA LEU A 97 -6.33 1.09 23.35
C LEU A 97 -5.99 2.51 22.91
N ASP A 98 -5.09 3.19 23.63
CA ASP A 98 -4.85 4.61 23.41
C ASP A 98 -3.74 4.81 22.38
N LYS A 99 -4.12 5.30 21.20
CA LYS A 99 -3.17 5.64 20.12
C LYS A 99 -2.67 7.07 20.33
N PRO A 100 -1.37 7.30 20.52
CA PRO A 100 -0.81 8.65 20.49
C PRO A 100 -0.99 9.30 19.11
N VAL A 101 -1.43 10.55 19.08
CA VAL A 101 -1.69 11.32 17.85
C VAL A 101 -1.18 12.75 17.99
N LEU A 102 -1.10 13.46 16.87
CA LEU A 102 -0.89 14.92 16.88
C LEU A 102 -2.20 15.67 16.65
N THR A 103 -2.39 16.75 17.39
CA THR A 103 -3.51 17.68 17.25
C THR A 103 -3.03 19.13 17.38
N LEU A 104 -3.95 20.09 17.35
CA LEU A 104 -3.66 21.51 17.48
C LEU A 104 -4.32 22.11 18.73
N ASN A 105 -3.56 22.93 19.46
CA ASN A 105 -4.07 23.92 20.40
C ASN A 105 -3.82 25.32 19.83
N GLY A 106 -4.84 25.90 19.20
CA GLY A 106 -4.68 27.09 18.35
C GLY A 106 -3.81 26.78 17.13
N THR A 107 -2.64 27.40 17.03
CA THR A 107 -1.63 27.15 15.97
C THR A 107 -0.47 26.26 16.45
N ARG A 108 -0.45 25.85 17.72
CA ARG A 108 0.58 24.99 18.28
C ARG A 108 0.21 23.53 18.11
N ILE A 109 1.12 22.76 17.55
CA ILE A 109 1.00 21.30 17.44
C ILE A 109 1.29 20.70 18.81
N VAL A 110 0.42 19.82 19.28
CA VAL A 110 0.53 19.16 20.60
C VAL A 110 0.25 17.66 20.45
N THR A 111 0.81 16.88 21.37
CA THR A 111 0.58 15.43 21.45
C THR A 111 -0.69 15.15 22.24
N ASP A 112 -1.51 14.24 21.77
CA ASP A 112 -2.74 13.79 22.41
C ASP A 112 -2.87 12.26 22.27
N SER A 113 -3.95 11.67 22.77
CA SER A 113 -4.24 10.24 22.66
C SER A 113 -5.69 9.98 22.29
N VAL A 114 -5.91 9.18 21.26
CA VAL A 114 -7.25 8.78 20.80
C VAL A 114 -7.47 7.30 21.09
N ARG A 115 -8.54 7.02 21.84
CA ARG A 115 -8.92 5.66 22.19
C ARG A 115 -9.49 4.91 20.98
N GLN A 116 -8.89 3.77 20.67
CA GLN A 116 -9.23 2.89 19.57
C GLN A 116 -10.28 1.86 19.98
N ALA A 117 -10.99 1.31 18.98
CA ALA A 117 -11.99 0.25 19.20
C ALA A 117 -11.38 -1.10 19.58
N ARG A 118 -10.12 -1.34 19.22
CA ARG A 118 -9.38 -2.57 19.49
C ARG A 118 -8.01 -2.25 20.05
N ARG A 119 -7.51 -3.12 20.93
CA ARG A 119 -6.15 -3.03 21.44
C ARG A 119 -5.18 -3.39 20.34
N GLU A 120 -4.16 -2.57 20.16
CA GLU A 120 -3.08 -2.80 19.21
C GLU A 120 -1.75 -2.38 19.83
N SER A 121 -0.66 -2.71 19.15
CA SER A 121 0.67 -2.26 19.55
C SER A 121 0.88 -0.81 19.09
N PHE A 122 0.84 0.13 20.04
CA PHE A 122 1.09 1.55 19.82
C PHE A 122 2.37 2.00 20.52
N VAL A 123 2.96 3.10 20.08
CA VAL A 123 4.17 3.66 20.68
C VAL A 123 3.88 4.13 22.11
N LYS A 124 4.85 3.99 23.01
CA LYS A 124 4.73 4.55 24.37
C LYS A 124 4.54 6.08 24.31
N PRO A 125 3.53 6.65 25.00
CA PRO A 125 3.24 8.08 24.95
C PRO A 125 4.45 8.98 25.26
N ASP A 126 5.24 8.67 26.28
CA ASP A 126 6.42 9.48 26.66
C ASP A 126 7.50 9.46 25.56
N CYS A 127 7.75 8.29 24.97
CA CYS A 127 8.69 8.16 23.86
C CYS A 127 8.19 8.89 22.61
N PHE A 128 6.88 8.83 22.35
CA PHE A 128 6.25 9.56 21.25
C PHE A 128 6.38 11.07 21.45
N ALA A 129 6.06 11.58 22.64
CA ALA A 129 6.15 13.01 22.94
C ALA A 129 7.59 13.53 22.88
N SER A 130 8.55 12.75 23.39
CA SER A 130 9.97 13.08 23.28
C SER A 130 10.46 13.12 21.83
N ALA A 131 10.08 12.14 21.00
CA ALA A 131 10.47 12.10 19.60
C ALA A 131 9.85 13.24 18.78
N VAL A 132 8.57 13.55 19.03
CA VAL A 132 7.88 14.71 18.44
C VAL A 132 8.59 16.00 18.85
N GLY A 133 8.93 16.15 20.14
CA GLY A 133 9.69 17.29 20.65
C GLY A 133 11.08 17.48 20.03
N ALA A 134 11.65 16.42 19.44
CA ALA A 134 12.92 16.44 18.72
C ALA A 134 12.76 16.64 17.19
N GLY A 135 11.55 16.99 16.72
CA GLY A 135 11.30 17.25 15.31
C GLY A 135 11.09 15.99 14.45
N ARG A 136 10.74 14.85 15.06
CA ARG A 136 10.46 13.60 14.33
C ARG A 136 8.96 13.37 14.23
N CYS A 137 8.48 12.87 13.09
CA CYS A 137 7.07 12.50 12.92
C CYS A 137 6.90 11.40 11.87
N THR A 138 5.71 10.82 11.75
CA THR A 138 5.38 9.96 10.60
C THR A 138 4.51 10.68 9.58
N HIS A 139 4.39 10.11 8.37
CA HIS A 139 3.43 10.59 7.37
C HIS A 139 1.98 10.64 7.90
N ASP A 140 1.58 9.67 8.74
CA ASP A 140 0.28 9.68 9.41
C ASP A 140 0.13 10.90 10.34
N ASN A 141 1.19 11.26 11.08
CA ASN A 141 1.15 12.44 11.95
C ASN A 141 1.07 13.75 11.15
N VAL A 142 1.73 13.85 10.00
CA VAL A 142 1.57 15.00 9.10
C VAL A 142 0.12 15.14 8.64
N ARG A 143 -0.52 14.02 8.29
CA ARG A 143 -1.94 13.98 7.94
C ARG A 143 -2.84 14.39 9.10
N GLU A 144 -2.59 13.87 10.31
CA GLU A 144 -3.33 14.24 11.53
C GLU A 144 -3.27 15.76 11.78
N VAL A 145 -2.08 16.36 11.70
CA VAL A 145 -1.90 17.81 11.86
C VAL A 145 -2.67 18.59 10.79
N LEU A 146 -2.48 18.27 9.51
CA LEU A 146 -3.10 19.02 8.41
C LEU A 146 -4.63 18.85 8.40
N GLN A 147 -5.14 17.69 8.80
CA GLN A 147 -6.58 17.43 8.90
C GLN A 147 -7.29 18.39 9.86
N VAL A 148 -6.62 18.78 10.95
CA VAL A 148 -7.11 19.78 11.90
C VAL A 148 -6.76 21.20 11.43
N ALA A 149 -5.53 21.42 10.95
CA ALA A 149 -5.03 22.73 10.55
C ALA A 149 -5.84 23.37 9.42
N LEU A 150 -6.25 22.58 8.42
CA LEU A 150 -7.02 23.08 7.28
C LEU A 150 -8.46 23.51 7.63
N ARG A 151 -8.89 23.34 8.89
CA ARG A 151 -10.13 23.94 9.40
C ARG A 151 -9.96 25.43 9.73
N ILE A 152 -8.72 25.89 9.91
CA ILE A 152 -8.38 27.27 10.23
C ILE A 152 -8.26 28.07 8.92
N GLU A 153 -8.96 29.20 8.84
CA GLU A 153 -8.99 30.03 7.62
C GLU A 153 -7.61 30.58 7.23
N GLY A 154 -6.84 31.09 8.19
CA GLY A 154 -5.48 31.59 7.94
C GLY A 154 -4.53 30.52 7.37
N VAL A 155 -4.68 29.27 7.81
CA VAL A 155 -3.91 28.14 7.27
C VAL A 155 -4.31 27.87 5.82
N ARG A 156 -5.62 27.81 5.51
CA ARG A 156 -6.10 27.62 4.14
C ARG A 156 -5.61 28.72 3.20
N ALA A 157 -5.68 29.98 3.63
CA ALA A 157 -5.19 31.12 2.85
C ALA A 157 -3.69 30.99 2.54
N CYS A 158 -2.87 30.60 3.52
CA CYS A 158 -1.44 30.35 3.31
C CYS A 158 -1.18 29.20 2.32
N VAL A 159 -1.91 28.08 2.45
CA VAL A 159 -1.80 26.93 1.52
C VAL A 159 -2.21 27.31 0.09
N MET A 160 -3.27 28.10 -0.07
CA MET A 160 -3.69 28.60 -1.39
C MET A 160 -2.63 29.52 -1.99
N ALA A 161 -2.04 30.42 -1.21
CA ALA A 161 -0.95 31.29 -1.67
C ALA A 161 0.29 30.49 -2.08
N TYR A 162 0.64 29.45 -1.32
CA TYR A 162 1.70 28.51 -1.68
C TYR A 162 1.42 27.86 -3.04
N PHE A 163 0.22 27.31 -3.25
CA PHE A 163 -0.13 26.70 -4.53
C PHE A 163 -0.07 27.71 -5.68
N ALA A 164 -0.69 28.88 -5.51
CA ALA A 164 -0.73 29.93 -6.51
C ALA A 164 0.66 30.44 -6.92
N THR A 165 1.67 30.33 -6.07
CA THR A 165 3.03 30.80 -6.39
C THR A 165 3.97 29.70 -6.88
N THR A 166 3.69 28.42 -6.58
CA THR A 166 4.64 27.33 -6.82
C THR A 166 4.24 26.36 -7.92
N ILE A 167 2.93 26.14 -8.13
CA ILE A 167 2.42 25.08 -9.02
C ILE A 167 1.41 25.70 -9.98
N ARG A 168 1.57 25.45 -11.29
CA ARG A 168 0.57 25.84 -12.31
C ARG A 168 -0.38 24.70 -12.66
N SER A 169 0.07 23.46 -12.54
CA SER A 169 -0.75 22.28 -12.90
C SER A 169 -0.49 21.10 -11.98
N LEU A 170 -1.58 20.48 -11.53
CA LEU A 170 -1.59 19.33 -10.64
C LEU A 170 -2.32 18.17 -11.32
N LEU A 171 -1.62 17.05 -11.52
CA LEU A 171 -2.18 15.81 -12.03
C LEU A 171 -2.29 14.81 -10.89
N VAL A 172 -3.48 14.28 -10.62
CA VAL A 172 -3.70 13.29 -9.56
C VAL A 172 -4.09 11.97 -10.20
N ASP A 173 -3.24 10.97 -10.04
CA ASP A 173 -3.51 9.59 -10.48
C ASP A 173 -4.20 8.80 -9.36
N GLU A 174 -5.07 7.87 -9.73
CA GLU A 174 -5.87 7.05 -8.80
C GLU A 174 -6.73 7.86 -7.82
N VAL A 175 -7.37 8.96 -8.26
CA VAL A 175 -8.11 9.90 -7.40
C VAL A 175 -9.18 9.25 -6.50
N TYR A 176 -9.71 8.08 -6.86
CA TYR A 176 -10.68 7.35 -6.04
C TYR A 176 -10.08 6.68 -4.79
N ASP A 177 -8.75 6.68 -4.67
CA ASP A 177 -8.05 6.27 -3.46
C ASP A 177 -7.87 7.43 -2.45
N ALA A 178 -8.30 8.65 -2.81
CA ALA A 178 -8.21 9.83 -1.95
C ALA A 178 -9.11 9.73 -0.72
N ASN A 179 -8.59 10.17 0.43
CA ASN A 179 -9.39 10.45 1.62
C ASN A 179 -9.86 11.91 1.66
N ASP A 180 -10.56 12.30 2.72
CA ASP A 180 -11.14 13.64 2.83
C ASP A 180 -10.09 14.77 2.91
N LEU A 181 -8.93 14.53 3.54
CA LEU A 181 -7.81 15.47 3.54
C LEU A 181 -7.26 15.66 2.13
N ASP A 182 -7.04 14.56 1.41
CA ASP A 182 -6.51 14.57 0.05
C ASP A 182 -7.42 15.36 -0.90
N LEU A 183 -8.73 15.09 -0.84
CA LEU A 183 -9.75 15.82 -1.61
C LEU A 183 -9.83 17.29 -1.20
N GLY A 184 -9.68 17.60 0.10
CA GLY A 184 -9.63 18.98 0.60
C GLY A 184 -8.44 19.76 0.08
N VAL A 185 -7.26 19.14 0.01
CA VAL A 185 -6.05 19.76 -0.55
C VAL A 185 -6.18 19.96 -2.07
N ILE A 186 -6.75 18.99 -2.78
CA ILE A 186 -7.05 19.13 -4.22
C ILE A 186 -8.04 20.27 -4.46
N HIS A 187 -9.03 20.43 -3.58
CA HIS A 187 -9.98 21.53 -3.66
C HIS A 187 -9.29 22.89 -3.48
N LEU A 188 -8.43 23.03 -2.46
CA LEU A 188 -7.66 24.27 -2.24
C LEU A 188 -6.72 24.59 -3.41
N ALA A 189 -6.11 23.57 -4.01
CA ALA A 189 -5.32 23.72 -5.23
C ALA A 189 -6.17 24.28 -6.38
N ALA A 190 -7.42 23.81 -6.53
CA ALA A 190 -8.33 24.29 -7.56
C ALA A 190 -8.72 25.75 -7.33
N ASP A 191 -9.07 26.09 -6.08
CA ASP A 191 -9.45 27.45 -5.68
C ASP A 191 -8.27 28.43 -5.81
N ALA A 192 -7.03 27.94 -5.68
CA ALA A 192 -5.81 28.70 -5.95
C ALA A 192 -5.52 28.90 -7.46
N GLY A 193 -6.38 28.41 -8.35
CA GLY A 193 -6.30 28.61 -9.80
C GLY A 193 -5.39 27.63 -10.54
N LEU A 194 -5.07 26.47 -9.95
CA LEU A 194 -4.26 25.46 -10.62
C LEU A 194 -5.05 24.74 -11.71
N VAL A 195 -4.37 24.39 -12.81
CA VAL A 195 -4.94 23.48 -13.81
C VAL A 195 -4.86 22.05 -13.31
N ILE A 196 -6.00 21.50 -12.89
CA ILE A 196 -6.07 20.16 -12.29
C ILE A 196 -6.54 19.11 -13.30
N THR A 197 -5.85 17.97 -13.35
CA THR A 197 -6.31 16.76 -14.04
C THR A 197 -6.43 15.62 -13.04
N LEU A 198 -7.62 15.04 -12.91
CA LEU A 198 -7.87 13.88 -12.05
C LEU A 198 -8.05 12.64 -12.93
N VAL A 199 -7.34 11.56 -12.59
CA VAL A 199 -7.41 10.26 -13.29
C VAL A 199 -7.75 9.20 -12.26
N GLY A 200 -8.70 8.32 -12.56
CA GLY A 200 -9.03 7.19 -11.71
C GLY A 200 -10.23 6.40 -12.22
N ASP A 201 -10.44 5.22 -11.63
CA ASP A 201 -11.56 4.33 -11.94
C ASP A 201 -12.29 3.98 -10.63
N PRO A 202 -13.58 4.34 -10.46
CA PRO A 202 -14.31 4.05 -9.22
C PRO A 202 -14.39 2.55 -8.93
N TRP A 203 -14.34 1.70 -9.96
CA TRP A 203 -14.34 0.24 -9.81
C TRP A 203 -13.05 -0.33 -9.22
N GLN A 204 -11.98 0.47 -9.16
CA GLN A 204 -10.66 0.04 -8.65
C GLN A 204 -10.30 0.68 -7.31
N ALA A 205 -11.25 1.33 -6.63
CA ALA A 205 -11.04 1.95 -5.33
C ALA A 205 -10.98 0.89 -4.21
N LEU A 206 -9.78 0.51 -3.75
CA LEU A 206 -9.58 -0.59 -2.79
C LEU A 206 -8.95 -0.16 -1.45
N TYR A 207 -8.63 1.13 -1.27
CA TYR A 207 -7.93 1.57 -0.06
C TYR A 207 -8.88 2.15 1.00
N GLY A 208 -10.09 1.60 1.14
CA GLY A 208 -11.07 2.03 2.14
C GLY A 208 -10.52 1.91 3.57
N PHE A 209 -9.73 0.86 3.83
CA PHE A 209 -9.02 0.65 5.09
C PHE A 209 -7.96 1.73 5.41
N ARG A 210 -7.52 2.51 4.43
CA ARG A 210 -6.64 3.70 4.60
C ARG A 210 -7.42 5.01 4.65
N GLY A 211 -8.74 4.94 4.74
CA GLY A 211 -9.61 6.12 4.81
C GLY A 211 -10.05 6.66 3.45
N ALA A 212 -9.81 5.96 2.34
CA ALA A 212 -10.31 6.39 1.03
C ALA A 212 -11.84 6.55 1.04
N ARG A 213 -12.34 7.56 0.33
CA ARG A 213 -13.78 7.90 0.20
C ARG A 213 -14.16 8.10 -1.27
N PRO A 214 -14.20 7.03 -2.08
CA PRO A 214 -14.50 7.14 -3.51
C PRO A 214 -15.86 7.82 -3.79
N GLU A 215 -16.82 7.72 -2.88
CA GLU A 215 -18.12 8.38 -2.93
C GLU A 215 -18.06 9.92 -2.87
N ASN A 216 -16.97 10.49 -2.33
CA ASN A 216 -16.77 11.93 -2.24
C ASN A 216 -16.17 12.53 -3.52
N VAL A 217 -15.52 11.71 -4.37
CA VAL A 217 -14.93 12.17 -5.64
C VAL A 217 -15.98 12.80 -6.57
N PRO A 218 -17.14 12.17 -6.86
CA PRO A 218 -18.17 12.79 -7.70
C PRO A 218 -18.66 14.14 -7.18
N ARG A 219 -18.72 14.33 -5.86
CA ARG A 219 -19.12 15.60 -5.23
C ARG A 219 -18.10 16.71 -5.52
N LEU A 220 -16.81 16.39 -5.37
CA LEU A 220 -15.72 17.31 -5.73
C LEU A 220 -15.78 17.70 -7.21
N LEU A 221 -15.94 16.71 -8.09
CA LEU A 221 -16.02 16.93 -9.55
C LEU A 221 -17.19 17.85 -9.93
N ASN A 222 -18.36 17.65 -9.32
CA ASN A 222 -19.54 18.49 -9.57
C ASN A 222 -19.33 19.92 -9.04
N ARG A 223 -18.81 20.06 -7.82
CA ARG A 223 -18.58 21.36 -7.17
C ARG A 223 -17.59 22.22 -7.95
N LEU A 224 -16.55 21.61 -8.50
CA LEU A 224 -15.49 22.31 -9.25
C LEU A 224 -15.74 22.38 -10.76
N GLY A 225 -16.89 21.87 -11.25
CA GLY A 225 -17.24 21.95 -12.68
C GLY A 225 -16.28 21.18 -13.61
N PHE A 226 -15.71 20.06 -13.15
CA PHE A 226 -14.77 19.28 -13.95
C PHE A 226 -15.43 18.72 -15.22
N GLN A 227 -14.76 18.88 -16.35
CA GLN A 227 -15.10 18.15 -17.57
C GLN A 227 -14.71 16.68 -17.42
N ARG A 228 -15.67 15.77 -17.66
CA ARG A 228 -15.45 14.33 -17.59
C ARG A 228 -15.19 13.78 -18.99
N SER A 229 -14.20 12.90 -19.10
CA SER A 229 -13.92 12.15 -20.32
C SER A 229 -13.71 10.69 -19.96
N GLU A 230 -14.55 9.81 -20.51
CA GLU A 230 -14.45 8.38 -20.30
C GLU A 230 -13.52 7.73 -21.34
N LEU A 231 -12.66 6.84 -20.87
CA LEU A 231 -11.78 6.05 -21.74
C LEU A 231 -12.37 4.67 -21.90
N GLN A 232 -12.99 4.42 -23.06
CA GLN A 232 -13.75 3.20 -23.32
C GLN A 232 -12.87 2.04 -23.81
N THR A 233 -11.69 2.34 -24.36
CA THR A 233 -10.79 1.31 -24.92
C THR A 233 -9.76 0.86 -23.89
N SER A 234 -9.72 -0.45 -23.63
CA SER A 234 -8.66 -1.09 -22.85
C SER A 234 -7.58 -1.65 -23.77
N PHE A 235 -6.32 -1.30 -23.49
CA PHE A 235 -5.16 -1.87 -24.17
C PHE A 235 -4.54 -3.06 -23.41
N ARG A 236 -5.12 -3.44 -22.26
CA ARG A 236 -4.58 -4.51 -21.39
C ARG A 236 -4.78 -5.89 -21.99
N TRP A 237 -5.93 -6.15 -22.60
CA TRP A 237 -6.39 -7.51 -22.89
C TRP A 237 -5.73 -8.17 -24.11
N ARG A 238 -4.75 -7.52 -24.77
CA ARG A 238 -3.96 -8.07 -25.89
C ARG A 238 -4.78 -8.86 -26.94
N GLY A 239 -6.00 -8.41 -27.25
CA GLY A 239 -6.89 -9.08 -28.21
C GLY A 239 -7.73 -10.24 -27.68
N SER A 240 -7.67 -10.57 -26.38
CA SER A 240 -8.54 -11.59 -25.77
C SER A 240 -9.99 -11.15 -25.76
N ALA A 241 -10.81 -11.80 -26.59
CA ALA A 241 -12.26 -11.59 -26.64
C ALA A 241 -12.92 -12.00 -25.32
N ALA A 242 -12.51 -13.12 -24.73
CA ALA A 242 -13.04 -13.62 -23.46
C ALA A 242 -12.81 -12.62 -22.32
N GLN A 243 -11.59 -12.09 -22.19
CA GLN A 243 -11.26 -11.15 -21.13
C GLN A 243 -11.91 -9.77 -21.34
N THR A 244 -12.04 -9.34 -22.59
CA THR A 244 -12.75 -8.11 -22.95
C THR A 244 -14.23 -8.21 -22.61
N LEU A 245 -14.86 -9.36 -22.94
CA LEU A 245 -16.25 -9.65 -22.59
C LEU A 245 -16.43 -9.69 -21.08
N LEU A 246 -15.58 -10.41 -20.35
CA LEU A 246 -15.62 -10.47 -18.89
C LEU A 246 -15.56 -9.08 -18.27
N ALA A 247 -14.60 -8.25 -18.65
CA ALA A 247 -14.47 -6.90 -18.12
C ALA A 247 -15.71 -6.02 -18.43
N ARG A 248 -16.29 -6.16 -19.63
CA ARG A 248 -17.52 -5.48 -20.02
C ARG A 248 -18.70 -5.94 -19.15
N GLN A 249 -18.90 -7.24 -18.98
CA GLN A 249 -19.98 -7.81 -18.17
C GLN A 249 -19.88 -7.35 -16.71
N LEU A 250 -18.67 -7.42 -16.13
CA LEU A 250 -18.43 -6.96 -14.77
C LEU A 250 -18.76 -5.46 -14.60
N ARG A 251 -18.35 -4.59 -15.54
CA ARG A 251 -18.71 -3.16 -15.53
C ARG A 251 -20.22 -2.94 -15.75
N GLY A 252 -20.84 -3.77 -16.59
CA GLY A 252 -22.28 -3.77 -16.88
C GLY A 252 -23.12 -4.29 -15.72
N LYS A 253 -22.50 -4.76 -14.63
CA LYS A 253 -23.17 -5.41 -13.49
C LYS A 253 -23.97 -6.65 -13.94
N GLU A 254 -23.49 -7.31 -14.98
CA GLU A 254 -24.12 -8.51 -15.53
C GLU A 254 -23.70 -9.74 -14.73
N ARG A 255 -24.48 -10.82 -14.87
CA ARG A 255 -24.14 -12.13 -14.35
C ARG A 255 -22.85 -12.64 -15.02
N VAL A 256 -21.91 -13.11 -14.20
CA VAL A 256 -20.66 -13.72 -14.65
C VAL A 256 -20.51 -15.09 -14.00
N VAL A 257 -20.12 -16.08 -14.81
CA VAL A 257 -19.64 -17.38 -14.35
C VAL A 257 -18.23 -17.54 -14.86
N LEU A 258 -17.30 -17.86 -13.97
CA LEU A 258 -15.89 -18.03 -14.34
C LEU A 258 -15.63 -19.48 -14.71
N PRO A 259 -14.79 -19.74 -15.73
CA PRO A 259 -14.31 -21.08 -15.98
C PRO A 259 -13.45 -21.55 -14.80
N GLU A 260 -13.62 -22.82 -14.43
CA GLU A 260 -12.77 -23.48 -13.44
C GLU A 260 -11.42 -23.84 -14.06
N GLY A 261 -10.37 -23.83 -13.25
CA GLY A 261 -9.04 -24.29 -13.65
C GLY A 261 -8.16 -24.60 -12.44
N GLU A 262 -6.97 -25.15 -12.70
CA GLU A 262 -6.05 -25.52 -11.64
C GLU A 262 -5.08 -24.38 -11.30
N ALA A 263 -4.51 -24.39 -10.10
CA ALA A 263 -3.54 -23.39 -9.68
C ALA A 263 -2.31 -23.32 -10.61
N ARG A 264 -1.92 -24.46 -11.18
CA ARG A 264 -0.78 -24.58 -12.12
C ARG A 264 -1.04 -23.98 -13.51
N ASP A 265 -2.30 -23.71 -13.85
CA ASP A 265 -2.68 -23.14 -15.14
C ASP A 265 -2.51 -21.62 -15.21
N VAL A 266 -2.16 -20.97 -14.09
CA VAL A 266 -2.17 -19.50 -13.97
C VAL A 266 -0.83 -18.96 -13.50
N ASP A 267 -0.53 -17.71 -13.85
CA ASP A 267 0.73 -17.07 -13.46
C ASP A 267 0.69 -16.55 -12.01
N VAL A 268 -0.51 -16.39 -11.47
CA VAL A 268 -0.77 -15.87 -10.12
C VAL A 268 -2.17 -16.31 -9.66
N VAL A 269 -2.31 -16.55 -8.35
CA VAL A 269 -3.63 -16.71 -7.72
C VAL A 269 -3.92 -15.51 -6.82
N LEU A 270 -5.09 -14.90 -7.02
CA LEU A 270 -5.55 -13.75 -6.26
C LEU A 270 -6.69 -14.15 -5.32
N ALA A 271 -6.71 -13.55 -4.14
CA ALA A 271 -7.84 -13.69 -3.23
C ALA A 271 -8.12 -12.39 -2.49
N ARG A 272 -9.32 -12.25 -1.93
CA ARG A 272 -9.65 -11.10 -1.08
C ARG A 272 -8.88 -11.10 0.24
N GLN A 273 -8.59 -12.29 0.77
CA GLN A 273 -7.94 -12.48 2.07
C GLN A 273 -6.82 -13.52 1.97
N TRP A 274 -5.77 -13.33 2.78
CA TRP A 274 -4.65 -14.28 2.88
C TRP A 274 -5.07 -15.69 3.29
N ARG A 275 -6.07 -15.80 4.17
CA ARG A 275 -6.57 -17.08 4.67
C ARG A 275 -6.95 -18.02 3.52
N LEU A 276 -7.64 -17.49 2.51
CA LEU A 276 -8.09 -18.25 1.34
C LEU A 276 -6.93 -18.83 0.54
N LEU A 277 -5.83 -18.09 0.40
CA LEU A 277 -4.64 -18.57 -0.31
C LEU A 277 -3.87 -19.61 0.51
N TRP A 278 -3.84 -19.44 1.83
CA TRP A 278 -3.17 -20.37 2.74
C TRP A 278 -3.91 -21.70 2.92
N ASP A 279 -5.24 -21.66 2.83
CA ASP A 279 -6.14 -22.83 2.94
C ASP A 279 -6.38 -23.53 1.57
N ALA A 280 -5.96 -22.91 0.46
CA ALA A 280 -6.09 -23.47 -0.88
C ALA A 280 -4.97 -24.47 -1.24
N ASP A 281 -4.98 -24.91 -2.50
CA ASP A 281 -4.04 -25.86 -3.09
C ASP A 281 -2.57 -25.58 -2.69
N PRO A 282 -1.78 -26.59 -2.28
CA PRO A 282 -0.37 -26.42 -1.91
C PRO A 282 0.54 -25.86 -3.01
N HIS A 283 0.17 -25.91 -4.29
CA HIS A 283 0.91 -25.26 -5.37
C HIS A 283 0.85 -23.73 -5.25
N ILE A 284 -0.14 -23.18 -4.54
CA ILE A 284 -0.25 -21.75 -4.30
C ILE A 284 0.67 -21.39 -3.13
N LEU A 285 1.68 -20.56 -3.39
CA LEU A 285 2.56 -19.99 -2.37
C LEU A 285 2.17 -18.54 -2.06
N PRO A 286 1.44 -18.27 -0.97
CA PRO A 286 1.08 -16.90 -0.59
C PRO A 286 2.33 -16.10 -0.22
N LEU A 287 2.43 -14.85 -0.70
CA LEU A 287 3.63 -14.00 -0.51
C LEU A 287 3.68 -13.22 0.83
N ALA A 288 2.75 -13.49 1.75
CA ALA A 288 2.81 -12.99 3.11
C ALA A 288 2.24 -14.01 4.11
N VAL A 289 2.83 -14.04 5.30
CA VAL A 289 2.33 -14.82 6.44
C VAL A 289 1.51 -13.91 7.34
N ARG A 290 0.31 -14.33 7.71
CA ARG A 290 -0.50 -13.65 8.74
C ARG A 290 -0.90 -14.67 9.80
N THR A 291 -0.10 -14.77 10.85
CA THR A 291 -0.33 -15.73 11.94
C THR A 291 -0.91 -15.02 13.16
N LYS A 292 -1.98 -15.57 13.74
CA LYS A 292 -2.52 -15.10 15.02
C LYS A 292 -1.64 -15.44 16.24
N THR A 293 -0.42 -15.95 16.03
CA THR A 293 0.41 -16.59 17.07
C THR A 293 1.34 -15.62 17.81
N GLY A 294 1.61 -14.44 17.26
CA GLY A 294 2.44 -13.40 17.88
C GLY A 294 3.47 -12.78 16.93
N GLN A 295 3.94 -11.57 17.25
CA GLN A 295 4.82 -10.77 16.36
C GLN A 295 6.15 -11.48 16.05
N PHE A 296 6.80 -12.09 17.05
CA PHE A 296 8.03 -12.85 16.83
C PHE A 296 7.79 -14.04 15.89
N GLN A 297 6.73 -14.83 16.10
CA GLN A 297 6.46 -15.98 15.23
C GLN A 297 6.13 -15.57 13.81
N GLU A 298 5.33 -14.52 13.63
CA GLU A 298 5.00 -13.97 12.32
C GLU A 298 6.26 -13.49 11.59
N ALA A 299 7.16 -12.78 12.28
CA ALA A 299 8.41 -12.29 11.69
C ALA A 299 9.33 -13.44 11.23
N VAL A 300 9.56 -14.45 12.07
CA VAL A 300 10.40 -15.59 11.71
C VAL A 300 9.78 -16.43 10.58
N CYS A 301 8.47 -16.68 10.63
CA CYS A 301 7.77 -17.35 9.52
C CYS A 301 7.83 -16.54 8.22
N THR A 302 7.81 -15.21 8.32
CA THR A 302 7.97 -14.31 7.17
C THR A 302 9.38 -14.38 6.59
N LEU A 303 10.42 -14.53 7.40
CA LEU A 303 11.78 -14.78 6.91
C LEU A 303 11.90 -16.12 6.17
N LEU A 304 11.32 -17.20 6.72
CA LEU A 304 11.27 -18.50 6.04
C LEU A 304 10.53 -18.42 4.70
N LEU A 305 9.36 -17.80 4.70
CA LEU A 305 8.57 -17.58 3.49
C LEU A 305 9.36 -16.75 2.48
N ASN A 306 10.07 -15.72 2.92
CA ASN A 306 10.87 -14.87 2.05
C ASN A 306 11.98 -15.65 1.36
N GLU A 307 12.70 -16.52 2.09
CA GLU A 307 13.73 -17.38 1.48
C GLU A 307 13.12 -18.33 0.43
N LEU A 308 11.97 -18.93 0.72
CA LEU A 308 11.27 -19.79 -0.23
C LEU A 308 10.76 -19.01 -1.46
N ALA A 309 10.16 -17.83 -1.26
CA ALA A 309 9.69 -16.99 -2.35
C ALA A 309 10.84 -16.48 -3.22
N GLN A 310 11.97 -16.11 -2.60
CA GLN A 310 13.16 -15.66 -3.31
C GLN A 310 13.79 -16.78 -4.13
N SER A 311 13.87 -18.00 -3.59
CA SER A 311 14.42 -19.15 -4.33
C SER A 311 13.50 -19.61 -5.47
N THR A 312 12.18 -19.50 -5.28
CA THR A 312 11.19 -20.01 -6.24
C THR A 312 10.87 -18.98 -7.34
N PHE A 313 10.71 -17.71 -6.97
CA PHE A 313 10.20 -16.65 -7.87
C PHE A 313 11.23 -15.57 -8.19
N GLY A 314 12.44 -15.63 -7.61
CA GLY A 314 13.46 -14.59 -7.78
C GLY A 314 13.09 -13.24 -7.14
N ARG A 315 12.08 -13.21 -6.26
CA ARG A 315 11.59 -11.98 -5.61
C ARG A 315 11.28 -12.21 -4.13
N PRO A 316 11.45 -11.18 -3.28
CA PRO A 316 11.16 -11.29 -1.86
C PRO A 316 9.65 -11.39 -1.59
N GLY A 317 9.32 -11.89 -0.40
CA GLY A 317 7.99 -11.79 0.20
C GLY A 317 7.63 -10.34 0.55
N ILE A 318 6.35 -10.06 0.78
CA ILE A 318 5.85 -8.68 0.84
C ILE A 318 6.19 -7.99 2.17
N ASP A 319 6.16 -8.73 3.28
CA ASP A 319 6.29 -8.16 4.64
C ASP A 319 7.72 -8.31 5.21
N LEU A 320 8.74 -8.41 4.34
CA LEU A 320 10.14 -8.62 4.76
C LEU A 320 10.67 -7.46 5.62
N VAL A 321 10.34 -6.21 5.26
CA VAL A 321 10.79 -5.03 6.00
C VAL A 321 10.22 -5.03 7.41
N ASP A 322 8.92 -5.26 7.54
CA ASP A 322 8.23 -5.33 8.83
C ASP A 322 8.76 -6.47 9.71
N ALA A 323 9.08 -7.61 9.09
CA ALA A 323 9.67 -8.75 9.78
C ALA A 323 11.09 -8.44 10.29
N ARG A 324 11.94 -7.82 9.45
CA ARG A 324 13.29 -7.39 9.83
C ARG A 324 13.24 -6.40 10.99
N THR A 325 12.37 -5.40 10.87
CA THR A 325 12.12 -4.42 11.92
C THR A 325 11.69 -5.11 13.22
N SER A 326 10.72 -6.02 13.16
CA SER A 326 10.21 -6.73 14.34
C SER A 326 11.26 -7.59 15.03
N LEU A 327 12.30 -8.00 14.29
CA LEU A 327 13.45 -8.76 14.78
C LEU A 327 14.67 -7.86 15.10
N GLY A 328 14.57 -6.54 14.95
CA GLY A 328 15.70 -5.63 15.17
C GLY A 328 16.86 -5.80 14.17
N ILE A 329 16.59 -6.37 12.98
CA ILE A 329 17.60 -6.63 11.94
C ILE A 329 17.79 -5.37 11.10
N MET A 330 18.66 -4.48 11.57
CA MET A 330 18.98 -3.22 10.89
C MET A 330 20.06 -3.40 9.81
N GLU A 331 21.02 -4.29 10.05
CA GLU A 331 22.14 -4.53 9.14
C GLU A 331 21.82 -5.56 8.06
N SER A 332 22.28 -5.32 6.83
CA SER A 332 22.13 -6.27 5.72
C SER A 332 22.93 -7.55 5.93
N ASP A 333 24.05 -7.47 6.64
CA ASP A 333 24.95 -8.59 6.89
C ASP A 333 24.34 -9.61 7.84
N THR A 334 23.60 -9.17 8.87
CA THR A 334 22.86 -10.08 9.75
C THR A 334 21.88 -10.94 8.97
N LEU A 335 21.14 -10.36 8.01
CA LEU A 335 20.21 -11.13 7.19
C LEU A 335 20.96 -12.15 6.32
N ALA A 336 22.12 -11.77 5.75
CA ALA A 336 22.95 -12.68 4.97
C ALA A 336 23.47 -13.85 5.82
N GLN A 337 23.86 -13.60 7.07
CA GLN A 337 24.29 -14.62 8.03
C GLN A 337 23.14 -15.54 8.49
N LEU A 338 21.90 -15.05 8.51
CA LEU A 338 20.73 -15.87 8.85
C LEU A 338 20.31 -16.83 7.71
N ARG A 339 20.67 -16.53 6.46
CA ARG A 339 20.22 -17.31 5.28
C ARG A 339 20.56 -18.80 5.35
N PRO A 340 21.78 -19.24 5.72
CA PRO A 340 22.08 -20.66 5.84
C PRO A 340 21.17 -21.38 6.84
N HIS A 341 20.86 -20.73 7.97
CA HIS A 341 19.98 -21.29 9.00
C HIS A 341 18.52 -21.39 8.52
N LEU A 342 18.03 -20.36 7.82
CA LEU A 342 16.70 -20.37 7.21
C LEU A 342 16.59 -21.48 6.15
N ARG A 343 17.60 -21.65 5.31
CA ARG A 343 17.65 -22.73 4.30
C ARG A 343 17.66 -24.11 4.94
N ASN A 344 18.49 -24.32 5.96
CA ASN A 344 18.51 -25.58 6.70
C ASN A 344 17.15 -25.89 7.33
N ALA A 345 16.47 -24.88 7.89
CA ALA A 345 15.13 -25.06 8.42
C ALA A 345 14.12 -25.45 7.34
N LEU A 346 14.17 -24.84 6.14
CA LEU A 346 13.33 -25.21 5.01
C LEU A 346 13.62 -26.64 4.51
N GLU A 347 14.89 -27.03 4.42
CA GLU A 347 15.31 -28.40 4.05
C GLU A 347 14.76 -29.43 5.05
N ARG A 348 14.88 -29.16 6.35
CA ARG A 348 14.31 -30.01 7.40
C ARG A 348 12.79 -30.06 7.39
N LEU A 349 12.13 -28.95 7.03
CA LEU A 349 10.68 -28.90 6.85
C LEU A 349 10.23 -29.78 5.69
N ALA A 350 10.96 -29.74 4.56
CA ALA A 350 10.72 -30.57 3.39
C ALA A 350 10.98 -32.06 3.66
N GLY A 351 12.03 -32.39 4.45
CA GLY A 351 12.34 -33.75 4.91
C GLY A 351 11.45 -34.27 6.04
N GLN A 352 10.27 -33.67 6.27
CA GLN A 352 9.30 -34.07 7.30
C GLN A 352 9.83 -34.12 8.74
N GLY A 353 10.86 -33.35 9.08
CA GLY A 353 11.41 -33.29 10.45
C GLY A 353 10.39 -32.83 11.49
N ASN A 354 10.65 -33.04 12.79
CA ASN A 354 9.72 -32.61 13.84
C ASN A 354 9.55 -31.07 13.84
N LEU A 355 8.32 -30.58 13.64
CA LEU A 355 7.98 -29.14 13.60
C LEU A 355 8.43 -28.40 14.87
N SER A 356 8.28 -29.02 16.03
CA SER A 356 8.69 -28.42 17.30
C SER A 356 10.20 -28.31 17.40
N GLY A 357 10.95 -29.33 16.97
CA GLY A 357 12.42 -29.29 16.97
C GLY A 357 12.97 -28.23 16.01
N ILE A 358 12.45 -28.21 14.77
CA ILE A 358 12.85 -27.20 13.76
C ILE A 358 12.61 -25.79 14.28
N TRP A 359 11.46 -25.55 14.90
CA TRP A 359 11.13 -24.25 15.47
C TRP A 359 12.04 -23.88 16.64
N THR A 360 12.30 -24.80 17.56
CA THR A 360 13.16 -24.53 18.73
C THR A 360 14.56 -24.14 18.29
N ASP A 361 15.13 -24.85 17.32
CA ASP A 361 16.47 -24.56 16.79
C ASP A 361 16.49 -23.17 16.12
N LEU A 362 15.51 -22.91 15.25
CA LEU A 362 15.40 -21.64 14.54
C LEU A 362 15.19 -20.46 15.51
N ALA A 363 14.29 -20.61 16.48
CA ALA A 363 14.03 -19.58 17.49
C ALA A 363 15.28 -19.30 18.34
N SER A 364 16.05 -20.33 18.71
CA SER A 364 17.31 -20.17 19.44
C SER A 364 18.35 -19.43 18.62
N THR A 365 18.49 -19.74 17.33
CA THR A 365 19.36 -19.00 16.40
C THR A 365 18.92 -17.54 16.27
N MET A 366 17.61 -17.28 16.14
CA MET A 366 17.10 -15.91 16.05
C MET A 366 17.43 -15.11 17.32
N VAL A 367 17.23 -15.69 18.51
CA VAL A 367 17.57 -15.03 19.78
C VAL A 367 19.08 -14.78 19.93
N ALA A 368 19.93 -15.69 19.41
CA ALA A 368 21.38 -15.53 19.46
C ALA A 368 21.91 -14.44 18.50
N MET A 369 21.25 -14.25 17.36
CA MET A 369 21.72 -13.38 16.27
C MET A 369 20.98 -12.05 16.17
N THR A 370 19.93 -11.85 16.99
CA THR A 370 19.12 -10.64 16.97
C THR A 370 18.90 -10.11 18.39
N PRO A 371 18.67 -8.79 18.58
CA PRO A 371 18.47 -8.22 19.91
C PRO A 371 17.12 -8.56 20.56
N VAL A 372 16.29 -9.39 19.91
CA VAL A 372 14.91 -9.65 20.35
C VAL A 372 14.83 -10.80 21.34
N VAL A 373 14.17 -10.54 22.46
CA VAL A 373 13.83 -11.56 23.47
C VAL A 373 12.34 -11.91 23.36
N PRO A 374 11.98 -13.12 22.88
CA PRO A 374 10.58 -13.52 22.78
C PRO A 374 9.99 -13.78 24.17
N SER A 375 8.76 -13.32 24.38
CA SER A 375 7.96 -13.67 25.56
C SER A 375 7.65 -15.18 25.62
N GLU A 376 7.31 -15.71 26.80
CA GLU A 376 6.95 -17.13 26.99
C GLU A 376 5.87 -17.63 26.02
N GLY A 377 4.86 -16.80 25.71
CA GLY A 377 3.84 -17.12 24.72
C GLY A 377 4.38 -17.22 23.28
N GLN A 378 5.43 -16.46 22.96
CA GLN A 378 6.07 -16.41 21.64
C GLN A 378 7.05 -17.56 21.39
N LYS A 379 7.49 -18.25 22.45
CA LYS A 379 8.32 -19.47 22.35
C LYS A 379 7.54 -20.67 21.79
N ARG A 380 6.20 -20.63 21.82
CA ARG A 380 5.35 -21.73 21.31
C ARG A 380 5.49 -21.91 19.80
N THR A 381 5.68 -23.15 19.37
CA THR A 381 5.76 -23.55 17.96
C THR A 381 4.50 -23.14 17.17
N PRO A 382 4.62 -22.35 16.09
CA PRO A 382 3.50 -22.01 15.20
C PRO A 382 3.19 -23.18 14.25
N ARG A 383 2.72 -24.31 14.80
CA ARG A 383 2.53 -25.58 14.06
C ARG A 383 1.71 -25.43 12.78
N ALA A 384 0.62 -24.67 12.81
CA ALA A 384 -0.24 -24.47 11.64
C ALA A 384 0.50 -23.73 10.50
N ALA A 385 1.33 -22.74 10.81
CA ALA A 385 2.09 -22.00 9.81
C ALA A 385 3.19 -22.87 9.18
N LEU A 386 3.94 -23.60 10.02
CA LEU A 386 5.00 -24.49 9.54
C LEU A 386 4.45 -25.69 8.75
N ALA A 387 3.30 -26.24 9.15
CA ALA A 387 2.63 -27.30 8.40
C ALA A 387 2.18 -26.82 7.02
N LYS A 388 1.64 -25.60 6.93
CA LYS A 388 1.29 -24.99 5.63
C LYS A 388 2.49 -24.74 4.74
N LEU A 389 3.62 -24.30 5.31
CA LEU A 389 4.88 -24.16 4.57
C LEU A 389 5.41 -25.51 4.10
N ARG A 390 5.35 -26.55 4.95
CA ARG A 390 5.73 -27.92 4.58
C ARG A 390 4.94 -28.44 3.38
N ALA A 391 3.61 -28.34 3.41
CA ALA A 391 2.79 -28.82 2.30
C ALA A 391 3.19 -28.20 0.95
N ARG A 392 3.60 -26.92 0.95
CA ARG A 392 4.11 -26.22 -0.24
C ARG A 392 5.51 -26.68 -0.65
N LEU A 393 6.38 -26.96 0.32
CA LEU A 393 7.72 -27.50 0.05
C LEU A 393 7.66 -28.90 -0.56
N GLU A 394 6.68 -29.72 -0.18
CA GLU A 394 6.48 -31.08 -0.71
C GLU A 394 6.15 -31.04 -2.22
N VAL A 395 5.33 -30.10 -2.66
CA VAL A 395 4.97 -29.92 -4.09
C VAL A 395 5.87 -28.92 -4.83
N ALA A 396 6.88 -28.34 -4.17
CA ALA A 396 7.67 -27.25 -4.76
C ALA A 396 8.36 -27.64 -6.08
N ARG A 397 8.69 -28.93 -6.24
CA ARG A 397 9.28 -29.48 -7.46
C ARG A 397 8.32 -29.53 -8.65
N GLU A 398 7.02 -29.54 -8.40
CA GLU A 398 5.96 -29.55 -9.43
C GLU A 398 5.67 -28.14 -9.98
N GLY A 399 6.25 -27.09 -9.36
CA GLY A 399 6.09 -25.71 -9.75
C GLY A 399 5.05 -24.98 -8.90
N LEU A 400 5.52 -24.03 -8.09
CA LEU A 400 4.62 -23.18 -7.30
C LEU A 400 4.13 -21.98 -8.11
N VAL A 401 2.95 -21.50 -7.75
CA VAL A 401 2.35 -20.29 -8.29
C VAL A 401 2.19 -19.27 -7.18
N PRO A 402 2.58 -18.00 -7.40
CA PRO A 402 2.51 -16.99 -6.36
C PRO A 402 1.06 -16.62 -6.02
N GLY A 403 0.75 -16.57 -4.73
CA GLY A 403 -0.52 -16.09 -4.19
C GLY A 403 -0.40 -14.67 -3.61
N MET A 404 -1.33 -13.77 -3.95
CA MET A 404 -1.39 -12.43 -3.32
C MET A 404 -2.81 -11.88 -3.20
N THR A 405 -2.98 -10.84 -2.39
CA THR A 405 -4.30 -10.24 -2.21
C THR A 405 -4.71 -9.37 -3.40
N CYS A 406 -6.02 -9.19 -3.60
CA CYS A 406 -6.57 -8.28 -4.63
C CYS A 406 -5.99 -6.86 -4.51
N HIS A 407 -5.77 -6.37 -3.29
CA HIS A 407 -5.16 -5.07 -3.01
C HIS A 407 -3.74 -4.95 -3.56
N GLN A 408 -2.93 -6.00 -3.41
CA GLN A 408 -1.54 -6.03 -3.87
C GLN A 408 -1.44 -6.24 -5.38
N ALA A 409 -2.47 -6.82 -5.97
CA ALA A 409 -2.58 -6.97 -7.42
C ALA A 409 -2.95 -5.66 -8.13
N LYS A 410 -3.47 -4.64 -7.41
CA LYS A 410 -3.78 -3.33 -8.00
C LYS A 410 -2.52 -2.73 -8.62
N GLY A 411 -2.65 -2.26 -9.87
CA GLY A 411 -1.52 -1.75 -10.67
C GLY A 411 -0.64 -2.81 -11.35
N ARG A 412 -0.86 -4.11 -11.10
CA ARG A 412 -0.10 -5.22 -11.71
C ARG A 412 -0.94 -5.98 -12.74
N GLU A 413 -0.28 -6.76 -13.60
CA GLU A 413 -0.93 -7.51 -14.69
C GLU A 413 -0.17 -8.80 -15.02
N TRP A 414 -0.92 -9.87 -15.35
CA TRP A 414 -0.39 -11.20 -15.69
C TRP A 414 -1.08 -11.74 -16.94
N ASN A 415 -0.57 -12.78 -17.57
CA ASN A 415 -1.22 -13.36 -18.75
C ASN A 415 -2.47 -14.15 -18.34
N ARG A 416 -2.34 -15.01 -17.32
CA ARG A 416 -3.42 -15.83 -16.76
C ARG A 416 -3.51 -15.59 -15.26
N VAL A 417 -4.72 -15.35 -14.75
CA VAL A 417 -4.96 -15.07 -13.32
C VAL A 417 -5.99 -16.05 -12.77
N GLY A 418 -5.62 -16.78 -11.74
CA GLY A 418 -6.57 -17.52 -10.91
C GLY A 418 -7.15 -16.61 -9.85
N VAL A 419 -8.43 -16.77 -9.53
CA VAL A 419 -9.07 -16.08 -8.42
C VAL A 419 -9.69 -17.12 -7.49
N ARG A 420 -9.25 -17.13 -6.23
CA ARG A 420 -9.86 -17.95 -5.20
C ARG A 420 -11.10 -17.25 -4.67
N LEU A 421 -12.26 -17.86 -4.89
CA LEU A 421 -13.56 -17.32 -4.51
C LEU A 421 -14.07 -17.97 -3.22
N GLU A 422 -14.83 -17.21 -2.44
CA GLU A 422 -15.74 -17.75 -1.42
C GLU A 422 -17.17 -17.84 -2.00
N GLU A 423 -18.06 -18.61 -1.37
CA GLU A 423 -19.47 -18.74 -1.80
C GLU A 423 -20.16 -17.35 -1.97
N ILE A 424 -19.81 -16.39 -1.10
CA ILE A 424 -20.33 -15.03 -1.18
C ILE A 424 -19.84 -14.27 -2.43
N ASP A 425 -18.62 -14.56 -2.90
CA ASP A 425 -18.03 -13.96 -4.09
C ASP A 425 -18.69 -14.53 -5.35
N GLU A 426 -18.90 -15.85 -5.40
CA GLU A 426 -19.64 -16.51 -6.49
C GLU A 426 -21.07 -15.99 -6.58
N ALA A 427 -21.78 -15.91 -5.45
CA ALA A 427 -23.11 -15.34 -5.40
C ALA A 427 -23.15 -13.86 -5.85
N ALA A 428 -22.09 -13.09 -5.58
CA ALA A 428 -21.97 -11.71 -6.06
C ALA A 428 -21.76 -11.65 -7.58
N LEU A 429 -20.93 -12.53 -8.15
CA LEU A 429 -20.72 -12.61 -9.60
C LEU A 429 -22.00 -13.05 -10.33
N LEU A 430 -22.78 -13.95 -9.74
CA LEU A 430 -24.05 -14.41 -10.30
C LEU A 430 -25.13 -13.32 -10.32
N ARG A 431 -25.17 -12.45 -9.30
CA ARG A 431 -26.11 -11.33 -9.22
C ARG A 431 -25.67 -10.09 -10.00
N GLY A 432 -24.38 -9.99 -10.31
CA GLY A 432 -23.77 -8.77 -10.84
C GLY A 432 -23.12 -7.91 -9.76
N LEU A 433 -21.92 -7.43 -10.06
CA LEU A 433 -21.13 -6.67 -9.10
C LEU A 433 -21.69 -5.26 -8.86
N ASN A 434 -21.83 -4.91 -7.59
CA ASN A 434 -22.16 -3.54 -7.15
C ASN A 434 -20.88 -2.71 -6.85
N PRO A 435 -20.58 -1.63 -7.60
CA PRO A 435 -19.39 -0.82 -7.40
C PRO A 435 -19.35 -0.02 -6.08
N THR A 436 -20.48 0.14 -5.38
CA THR A 436 -20.45 0.79 -4.05
C THR A 436 -19.90 -0.13 -2.97
N ASN A 437 -19.92 -1.45 -3.19
CA ASN A 437 -19.37 -2.44 -2.29
C ASN A 437 -17.86 -2.66 -2.57
N GLU A 438 -17.01 -2.39 -1.58
CA GLU A 438 -15.55 -2.58 -1.69
C GLU A 438 -15.18 -4.04 -1.99
N ALA A 439 -15.95 -5.00 -1.49
CA ALA A 439 -15.68 -6.41 -1.77
C ALA A 439 -15.85 -6.75 -3.25
N HIS A 440 -16.89 -6.20 -3.88
CA HIS A 440 -17.13 -6.37 -5.30
C HIS A 440 -16.09 -5.63 -6.14
N ARG A 441 -15.65 -4.44 -5.71
CA ARG A 441 -14.52 -3.76 -6.36
C ARG A 441 -13.24 -4.58 -6.29
N ALA A 442 -12.97 -5.26 -5.18
CA ALA A 442 -11.82 -6.15 -5.05
C ALA A 442 -11.87 -7.32 -6.03
N LEU A 443 -13.04 -7.95 -6.19
CA LEU A 443 -13.27 -8.99 -7.21
C LEU A 443 -13.10 -8.43 -8.62
N TYR A 444 -13.68 -7.26 -8.90
CA TYR A 444 -13.50 -6.57 -10.18
C TYR A 444 -12.02 -6.35 -10.48
N VAL A 445 -11.24 -5.85 -9.51
CA VAL A 445 -9.80 -5.66 -9.68
C VAL A 445 -9.11 -6.98 -9.99
N ALA A 446 -9.35 -8.03 -9.21
CA ALA A 446 -8.73 -9.35 -9.40
C ALA A 446 -9.00 -9.93 -10.79
N LEU A 447 -10.27 -9.96 -11.19
CA LEU A 447 -10.73 -10.48 -12.47
C LEU A 447 -10.31 -9.62 -13.66
N THR A 448 -9.85 -8.38 -13.41
CA THR A 448 -9.35 -7.48 -14.45
C THR A 448 -7.83 -7.42 -14.54
N ARG A 449 -7.09 -8.29 -13.84
CA ARG A 449 -5.62 -8.32 -13.92
C ARG A 449 -5.05 -9.24 -14.98
N ALA A 450 -5.84 -10.17 -15.52
CA ALA A 450 -5.40 -11.08 -16.57
C ALA A 450 -5.37 -10.40 -17.94
N ARG A 451 -4.33 -10.58 -18.74
CA ARG A 451 -4.30 -10.11 -20.12
C ARG A 451 -5.11 -11.02 -21.03
N HIS A 452 -5.11 -12.33 -20.74
CA HIS A 452 -5.73 -13.32 -21.61
C HIS A 452 -6.92 -14.03 -20.96
N LEU A 453 -6.79 -14.48 -19.70
CA LEU A 453 -7.80 -15.32 -19.06
C LEU A 453 -7.83 -15.21 -17.54
N SER A 454 -9.03 -15.08 -16.98
CA SER A 454 -9.29 -15.24 -15.54
C SER A 454 -10.05 -16.53 -15.26
N LEU A 455 -9.60 -17.29 -14.26
CA LEU A 455 -10.15 -18.59 -13.85
C LEU A 455 -10.57 -18.56 -12.38
N ALA A 456 -11.57 -19.35 -12.03
CA ALA A 456 -11.83 -19.74 -10.64
C ALA A 456 -10.88 -20.91 -10.29
N VAL A 457 -10.14 -20.76 -9.20
CA VAL A 457 -9.12 -21.72 -8.73
C VAL A 457 -9.38 -22.10 -7.27
#